data_AF-M6AGJ5-F1
#
_entry.id   AF-M6AGJ5-F1
#
_cell.length_a   1.000
_cell.length_b   1.000
_cell.length_c   1.000
_cell.angle_alpha   90.00
_cell.angle_beta   90.00
_cell.angle_gamma   90.00
#
_symmetry.space_group_name_H-M   'P 1'
#
loop_
_entity.id
_entity.type
_entity.pdbx_description
1 polymer ?
#
loop_
_entity_poly.entity_id
_entity_poly.type
_entity_poly.pdbx_seq_one_letter_code
_entity_poly.pdbx_strand_id
1 'polypeptide(L)'
;MSDKIYVLGGEQTDFQRNWTKEGKTFMSLMREAVQDGLDAVGITPDEIKKLNKQNRIGIFVGNFDAEQYATQGHLGAFLTEVDPAFYGIPGGRFEAACASGSIALDAAATKIRAKDYDVAIVLGIEIMKTVSSSVGGDFLGTAAYYEKEAKGVQFPFPKLFGKLADVILERYKLPEQRFMGALAEISRINYDNAKRNPKAQTRSWFMNKEHANARGGEYNMAVGGRLCITDCSQVTDGAAMVVLANKSYTEEYAKKRGKKINTIPRLKGWGHRVAPITFDAKVAESKGDKYILPWTRQTVKDAYDRAELGVKDIDVFETHDCFTSSEYAAISAFGIAQPGKEHEAIEEGVIDFKGKKPINPSGGLIGVGHPVGASGVRMMLDLYKQVTGTAGNYQVEGAKNGLMLNIGGSATTNVVFIVGK
;
A
#
# COMPACT_ATOMS: atom_id res chain seq x y z
N MET A 1 -27.00 11.86 5.22
CA MET A 1 -26.08 10.71 5.02
C MET A 1 -24.88 11.22 4.23
N SER A 2 -23.65 10.93 4.66
CA SER A 2 -22.46 11.27 3.87
C SER A 2 -22.53 10.58 2.51
N ASP A 3 -22.08 11.25 1.44
CA ASP A 3 -22.07 10.62 0.12
C ASP A 3 -21.18 9.37 0.12
N LYS A 4 -21.70 8.31 -0.50
CA LYS A 4 -20.95 7.06 -0.71
C LYS A 4 -19.85 7.33 -1.75
N ILE A 5 -18.63 6.87 -1.45
CA ILE A 5 -17.48 6.94 -2.35
C ILE A 5 -17.34 5.62 -3.07
N TYR A 6 -17.33 5.65 -4.39
CA TYR A 6 -17.15 4.48 -5.25
C TYR A 6 -15.74 4.44 -5.83
N VAL A 7 -15.19 3.25 -6.00
CA VAL A 7 -13.93 3.00 -6.69
C VAL A 7 -14.27 2.49 -8.09
N LEU A 8 -13.96 3.29 -9.11
CA LEU A 8 -14.34 2.97 -10.50
C LEU A 8 -13.33 2.05 -11.21
N GLY A 9 -12.14 1.90 -10.62
CA GLY A 9 -11.03 1.13 -11.17
C GLY A 9 -9.82 2.01 -11.43
N GLY A 10 -8.90 1.51 -12.25
CA GLY A 10 -7.64 2.15 -12.60
C GLY A 10 -6.62 1.10 -13.06
N GLU A 11 -5.34 1.46 -13.07
CA GLU A 11 -4.27 0.58 -13.52
C GLU A 11 -2.95 0.85 -12.79
N GLN A 12 -2.03 -0.10 -12.87
CA GLN A 12 -0.65 0.05 -12.44
C GLN A 12 0.36 -0.26 -13.54
N THR A 13 1.51 0.39 -13.45
CA THR A 13 2.67 0.05 -14.30
C THR A 13 3.28 -1.29 -13.88
N ASP A 14 4.11 -1.86 -14.74
CA ASP A 14 4.90 -3.06 -14.40
C ASP A 14 6.08 -2.69 -13.47
N PHE A 15 6.09 -3.24 -12.25
CA PHE A 15 7.10 -2.94 -11.23
C PHE A 15 8.43 -3.69 -11.44
N GLN A 16 8.49 -4.67 -12.34
CA GLN A 16 9.76 -5.31 -12.71
C GLN A 16 10.65 -4.36 -13.53
N ARG A 17 10.06 -3.42 -14.25
CA ARG A 17 10.75 -2.48 -15.13
C ARG A 17 11.75 -1.62 -14.37
N ASN A 18 12.79 -1.19 -15.08
CA ASN A 18 13.75 -0.20 -14.61
C ASN A 18 13.71 0.95 -15.61
N TRP A 19 12.99 2.00 -15.25
CA TRP A 19 12.63 3.07 -16.17
C TRP A 19 13.87 3.83 -16.64
N THR A 20 14.82 4.06 -15.73
CA THR A 20 16.10 4.69 -16.06
C THR A 20 16.91 3.88 -17.07
N LYS A 21 17.03 2.57 -16.88
CA LYS A 21 17.76 1.68 -17.82
C LYS A 21 17.07 1.56 -19.18
N GLU A 22 15.77 1.76 -19.23
CA GLU A 22 14.99 1.83 -20.48
C GLU A 22 15.07 3.19 -21.18
N GLY A 23 15.85 4.15 -20.65
CA GLY A 23 15.93 5.51 -21.18
C GLY A 23 14.64 6.31 -21.00
N LYS A 24 13.80 5.90 -20.04
CA LYS A 24 12.52 6.54 -19.73
C LYS A 24 12.66 7.47 -18.52
N THR A 25 11.78 8.47 -18.47
CA THR A 25 11.78 9.50 -17.43
C THR A 25 10.62 9.29 -16.44
N PHE A 26 10.66 10.01 -15.32
CA PHE A 26 9.52 10.14 -14.40
C PHE A 26 8.22 10.50 -15.14
N MET A 27 8.32 11.36 -16.17
CA MET A 27 7.18 11.74 -16.99
C MET A 27 6.63 10.60 -17.84
N SER A 28 7.52 9.71 -18.34
CA SER A 28 7.10 8.53 -19.09
C SER A 28 6.27 7.60 -18.20
N LEU A 29 6.72 7.39 -16.95
CA LEU A 29 6.02 6.58 -15.95
C LEU A 29 4.63 7.15 -15.63
N MET A 30 4.55 8.46 -15.40
CA MET A 30 3.28 9.11 -15.11
C MET A 30 2.33 9.06 -16.32
N ARG A 31 2.81 9.30 -17.54
CA ARG A 31 1.99 9.21 -18.76
C ARG A 31 1.38 7.81 -18.93
N GLU A 32 2.19 6.76 -18.79
CA GLU A 32 1.72 5.37 -18.88
C GLU A 32 0.63 5.09 -17.82
N ALA A 33 0.90 5.37 -16.55
CA ALA A 33 -0.07 5.10 -15.48
C ALA A 33 -1.38 5.87 -15.62
N VAL A 34 -1.31 7.13 -16.07
CA VAL A 34 -2.51 7.97 -16.24
C VAL A 34 -3.30 7.54 -17.47
N GLN A 35 -2.65 7.30 -18.61
CA GLN A 35 -3.33 6.88 -19.83
C GLN A 35 -3.98 5.50 -19.65
N ASP A 36 -3.20 4.50 -19.23
CA ASP A 36 -3.70 3.14 -19.00
C ASP A 36 -4.82 3.13 -17.96
N GLY A 37 -4.68 3.92 -16.89
CA GLY A 37 -5.69 4.03 -15.85
C GLY A 37 -6.99 4.69 -16.35
N LEU A 38 -6.89 5.75 -17.17
CA LEU A 38 -8.05 6.41 -17.77
C LEU A 38 -8.77 5.49 -18.76
N ASP A 39 -8.01 4.75 -19.57
CA ASP A 39 -8.54 3.77 -20.51
C ASP A 39 -9.23 2.61 -19.79
N ALA A 40 -8.63 2.08 -18.72
CA ALA A 40 -9.21 1.01 -17.91
C ALA A 40 -10.54 1.42 -17.27
N VAL A 41 -10.66 2.68 -16.82
CA VAL A 41 -11.92 3.22 -16.29
C VAL A 41 -12.87 3.61 -17.44
N GLY A 42 -12.34 4.02 -18.58
CA GLY A 42 -13.03 4.56 -19.75
C GLY A 42 -13.49 6.01 -19.57
N ILE A 43 -12.64 6.86 -19.00
CA ILE A 43 -12.85 8.31 -18.90
C ILE A 43 -12.03 8.99 -19.98
N THR A 44 -12.70 9.74 -20.85
CA THR A 44 -12.05 10.40 -21.99
C THR A 44 -11.52 11.79 -21.62
N PRO A 45 -10.54 12.33 -22.37
CA PRO A 45 -10.10 13.72 -22.24
C PRO A 45 -11.23 14.75 -22.33
N ASP A 46 -12.25 14.52 -23.15
CA ASP A 46 -13.41 15.41 -23.27
C ASP A 46 -14.32 15.37 -22.03
N GLU A 47 -14.46 14.19 -21.40
CA GLU A 47 -15.18 14.07 -20.14
C GLU A 47 -14.45 14.79 -19.00
N ILE A 48 -13.12 14.67 -18.95
CA ILE A 48 -12.25 15.42 -18.01
C ILE A 48 -12.44 16.93 -18.21
N LYS A 49 -12.34 17.43 -19.44
CA LYS A 49 -12.56 18.86 -19.76
C LYS A 49 -13.96 19.34 -19.35
N LYS A 50 -14.99 18.51 -19.56
CA LYS A 50 -16.37 18.83 -19.15
C LYS A 50 -16.49 18.93 -17.63
N LEU A 51 -15.96 17.96 -16.89
CA LEU A 51 -15.98 17.97 -15.43
C LEU A 51 -15.21 19.17 -14.87
N ASN A 52 -14.06 19.49 -15.47
CA ASN A 52 -13.23 20.62 -15.09
C ASN A 52 -13.96 21.97 -15.27
N LYS A 53 -14.61 22.19 -16.42
CA LYS A 53 -15.43 23.40 -16.66
C LYS A 53 -16.55 23.59 -15.63
N GLN A 54 -16.97 22.52 -14.97
CA GLN A 54 -18.01 22.51 -13.96
C GLN A 54 -17.45 22.51 -12.52
N ASN A 55 -16.11 22.54 -12.37
CA ASN A 55 -15.40 22.40 -11.10
C ASN A 55 -15.78 21.11 -10.33
N ARG A 56 -15.92 19.98 -11.06
CA ARG A 56 -16.39 18.69 -10.52
C ARG A 56 -15.30 17.62 -10.44
N ILE A 57 -14.05 17.95 -10.74
CA ILE A 57 -12.92 17.01 -10.76
C ILE A 57 -11.70 17.59 -10.05
N GLY A 58 -10.94 16.73 -9.36
CA GLY A 58 -9.66 17.07 -8.75
C GLY A 58 -8.61 15.96 -8.91
N ILE A 59 -7.33 16.35 -8.77
CA ILE A 59 -6.16 15.47 -8.91
C ILE A 59 -5.44 15.36 -7.56
N PHE A 60 -5.14 14.12 -7.15
CA PHE A 60 -4.52 13.82 -5.87
C PHE A 60 -3.29 12.95 -6.10
N VAL A 61 -2.10 13.53 -5.96
CA VAL A 61 -0.84 12.84 -6.24
C VAL A 61 -0.16 12.39 -4.94
N GLY A 62 -0.10 11.09 -4.69
CA GLY A 62 0.69 10.50 -3.61
C GLY A 62 2.14 10.30 -4.05
N ASN A 63 3.08 10.95 -3.38
CA ASN A 63 4.50 10.82 -3.66
C ASN A 63 5.32 11.14 -2.40
N PHE A 64 6.29 10.29 -2.06
CA PHE A 64 7.13 10.53 -0.91
C PHE A 64 8.34 11.39 -1.21
N ASP A 65 9.10 11.11 -2.27
CA ASP A 65 10.47 11.64 -2.33
C ASP A 65 11.02 11.87 -3.74
N ALA A 66 10.16 12.21 -4.70
CA ALA A 66 10.60 12.56 -6.06
C ALA A 66 11.59 13.75 -6.08
N GLU A 67 11.57 14.61 -5.06
CA GLU A 67 12.50 15.74 -4.94
C GLU A 67 13.95 15.28 -4.77
N GLN A 68 14.19 14.15 -4.10
CA GLN A 68 15.54 13.60 -3.98
C GLN A 68 15.86 12.59 -5.10
N TYR A 69 14.91 11.74 -5.49
CA TYR A 69 15.15 10.69 -6.49
C TYR A 69 15.13 11.16 -7.95
N ALA A 70 14.38 12.23 -8.24
CA ALA A 70 14.15 12.73 -9.59
C ALA A 70 14.39 14.25 -9.71
N THR A 71 14.80 14.92 -8.62
CA THR A 71 14.96 16.38 -8.56
C THR A 71 13.68 17.10 -8.98
N GLN A 72 12.52 16.55 -8.61
CA GLN A 72 11.23 17.04 -9.09
C GLN A 72 10.19 17.18 -7.98
N GLY A 73 9.75 18.42 -7.73
CA GLY A 73 8.61 18.76 -6.87
C GLY A 73 7.35 19.13 -7.65
N HIS A 74 6.42 19.85 -7.01
CA HIS A 74 5.20 20.40 -7.63
C HIS A 74 4.34 19.38 -8.42
N LEU A 75 4.33 18.13 -7.98
CA LEU A 75 3.74 17.01 -8.73
C LEU A 75 2.23 17.12 -8.96
N GLY A 76 1.50 17.90 -8.15
CA GLY A 76 0.07 18.15 -8.35
C GLY A 76 -0.26 18.79 -9.70
N ALA A 77 0.68 19.56 -10.28
CA ALA A 77 0.54 20.16 -11.60
C ALA A 77 1.03 19.27 -12.73
N PHE A 78 1.78 18.20 -12.45
CA PHE A 78 2.50 17.44 -13.49
C PHE A 78 1.59 16.69 -14.47
N LEU A 79 0.32 16.45 -14.15
CA LEU A 79 -0.63 15.86 -15.09
C LEU A 79 -0.91 16.78 -16.29
N THR A 80 -0.62 18.08 -16.21
CA THR A 80 -0.69 18.99 -17.38
C THR A 80 0.31 18.57 -18.46
N GLU A 81 1.44 17.99 -18.08
CA GLU A 81 2.42 17.44 -19.00
C GLU A 81 2.02 16.07 -19.55
N VAL A 82 0.91 15.46 -19.10
CA VAL A 82 0.38 14.21 -19.65
C VAL A 82 -0.57 14.50 -20.82
N ASP A 83 -1.57 15.36 -20.59
CA ASP A 83 -2.59 15.73 -21.57
C ASP A 83 -3.16 17.14 -21.28
N PRO A 84 -3.41 18.00 -22.29
CA PRO A 84 -4.02 19.31 -22.11
C PRO A 84 -5.41 19.31 -21.44
N ALA A 85 -6.10 18.18 -21.39
CA ALA A 85 -7.37 18.02 -20.65
C ALA A 85 -7.22 18.32 -19.15
N PHE A 86 -6.01 18.18 -18.60
CA PHE A 86 -5.73 18.46 -17.20
C PHE A 86 -5.50 19.94 -16.88
N TYR A 87 -5.44 20.81 -17.89
CA TYR A 87 -5.19 22.25 -17.68
C TYR A 87 -6.29 22.88 -16.81
N GLY A 88 -5.89 23.51 -15.71
CA GLY A 88 -6.80 24.20 -14.78
C GLY A 88 -7.50 23.31 -13.76
N ILE A 89 -7.28 21.98 -13.79
CA ILE A 89 -7.83 21.08 -12.76
C ILE A 89 -7.08 21.30 -11.44
N PRO A 90 -7.77 21.49 -10.30
CA PRO A 90 -7.12 21.55 -9.00
C PRO A 90 -6.34 20.27 -8.71
N GLY A 91 -5.05 20.40 -8.41
CA GLY A 91 -4.15 19.28 -8.16
C GLY A 91 -3.19 19.55 -7.00
N GLY A 92 -2.88 18.52 -6.23
CA GLY A 92 -1.96 18.61 -5.09
C GLY A 92 -1.12 17.35 -4.89
N ARG A 93 0.07 17.54 -4.29
CA ARG A 93 0.92 16.45 -3.80
C ARG A 93 0.60 16.19 -2.32
N PHE A 94 0.43 14.93 -1.97
CA PHE A 94 0.21 14.44 -0.61
C PHE A 94 1.39 13.54 -0.21
N GLU A 95 1.89 13.77 1.00
CA GLU A 95 3.09 13.13 1.53
C GLU A 95 2.81 12.64 2.96
N ALA A 96 3.14 11.38 3.22
CA ALA A 96 3.18 10.78 4.56
C ALA A 96 4.02 9.49 4.56
N ALA A 97 5.29 9.61 4.17
CA ALA A 97 6.22 8.52 3.90
C ALA A 97 5.60 7.50 2.93
N CYS A 98 5.77 6.22 3.22
CA CYS A 98 5.19 5.12 2.44
C CYS A 98 3.64 5.08 2.45
N ALA A 99 2.97 5.93 3.25
CA ALA A 99 1.51 6.08 3.26
C ALA A 99 1.01 7.23 2.37
N SER A 100 1.89 7.91 1.63
CA SER A 100 1.54 9.06 0.76
C SER A 100 0.38 8.78 -0.19
N GLY A 101 0.38 7.61 -0.85
CA GLY A 101 -0.72 7.18 -1.72
C GLY A 101 -2.06 7.03 -0.98
N SER A 102 -2.04 6.52 0.25
CA SER A 102 -3.25 6.39 1.06
C SER A 102 -3.75 7.72 1.63
N ILE A 103 -2.86 8.67 1.91
CA ILE A 103 -3.26 10.04 2.26
C ILE A 103 -3.86 10.77 1.06
N ALA A 104 -3.33 10.56 -0.15
CA ALA A 104 -3.96 11.06 -1.37
C ALA A 104 -5.39 10.49 -1.54
N LEU A 105 -5.58 9.19 -1.27
CA LEU A 105 -6.90 8.55 -1.27
C LEU A 105 -7.85 9.13 -0.21
N ASP A 106 -7.37 9.34 1.02
CA ASP A 106 -8.19 9.91 2.11
C ASP A 106 -8.60 11.36 1.82
N ALA A 107 -7.68 12.16 1.27
CA ALA A 107 -7.95 13.52 0.84
C ALA A 107 -8.98 13.55 -0.31
N ALA A 108 -8.82 12.68 -1.31
CA ALA A 108 -9.76 12.54 -2.42
C ALA A 108 -11.16 12.14 -1.94
N ALA A 109 -11.25 11.09 -1.11
CA ALA A 109 -12.50 10.64 -0.52
C ALA A 109 -13.16 11.73 0.34
N THR A 110 -12.36 12.51 1.07
CA THR A 110 -12.85 13.64 1.88
C THR A 110 -13.42 14.74 1.01
N LYS A 111 -12.74 15.14 -0.07
CA LYS A 111 -13.23 16.16 -1.01
C LYS A 111 -14.53 15.74 -1.71
N ILE A 112 -14.67 14.46 -2.05
CA ILE A 112 -15.93 13.95 -2.60
C ILE A 112 -17.04 13.94 -1.54
N ARG A 113 -16.77 13.49 -0.30
CA ARG A 113 -17.76 13.54 0.80
C ARG A 113 -18.20 14.96 1.14
N ALA A 114 -17.29 15.92 1.02
CA ALA A 114 -17.55 17.35 1.20
C ALA A 114 -18.33 17.97 0.04
N LYS A 115 -18.50 17.22 -1.07
CA LYS A 115 -19.12 17.68 -2.33
C LYS A 115 -18.34 18.78 -3.04
N ASP A 116 -17.04 18.86 -2.78
CA ASP A 116 -16.14 19.75 -3.52
C ASP A 116 -15.94 19.22 -4.95
N TYR A 117 -15.87 17.89 -5.10
CA TYR A 117 -15.70 17.22 -6.39
C TYR A 117 -16.63 16.00 -6.51
N ASP A 118 -16.98 15.66 -7.75
CA ASP A 118 -17.74 14.45 -8.07
C ASP A 118 -16.82 13.29 -8.45
N VAL A 119 -15.65 13.63 -9.02
CA VAL A 119 -14.65 12.68 -9.50
C VAL A 119 -13.28 13.09 -8.97
N ALA A 120 -12.50 12.13 -8.47
CA ALA A 120 -11.12 12.33 -8.09
C ALA A 120 -10.22 11.34 -8.81
N ILE A 121 -9.20 11.86 -9.50
CA ILE A 121 -8.11 11.06 -10.05
C ILE A 121 -7.03 11.00 -8.99
N VAL A 122 -6.76 9.80 -8.48
CA VAL A 122 -5.73 9.58 -7.47
C VAL A 122 -4.58 8.82 -8.11
N LEU A 123 -3.42 9.46 -8.19
CA LEU A 123 -2.20 8.89 -8.75
C LEU A 123 -1.18 8.73 -7.63
N GLY A 124 -0.69 7.52 -7.42
CA GLY A 124 0.49 7.29 -6.61
C GLY A 124 1.67 7.00 -7.53
N ILE A 125 2.83 7.61 -7.28
CA ILE A 125 4.01 7.46 -8.14
C ILE A 125 5.30 7.55 -7.31
N GLU A 126 6.27 6.71 -7.65
CA GLU A 126 7.63 6.82 -7.15
C GLU A 126 8.64 6.29 -8.18
N ILE A 127 9.82 6.90 -8.24
CA ILE A 127 10.98 6.37 -8.96
C ILE A 127 12.13 6.28 -7.95
N MET A 128 12.77 5.12 -7.85
CA MET A 128 13.73 4.84 -6.77
C MET A 128 15.00 4.15 -7.27
N LYS A 129 14.97 3.53 -8.45
CA LYS A 129 16.12 2.83 -9.07
C LYS A 129 17.08 3.80 -9.78
N THR A 130 16.91 5.11 -9.61
CA THR A 130 17.79 6.16 -10.14
C THR A 130 19.09 6.32 -9.35
N VAL A 131 19.16 5.75 -8.14
CA VAL A 131 20.32 5.85 -7.24
C VAL A 131 20.72 4.47 -6.71
N SER A 132 21.89 4.38 -6.07
CA SER A 132 22.33 3.14 -5.41
C SER A 132 21.49 2.83 -4.17
N SER A 133 21.44 1.57 -3.74
CA SER A 133 20.67 1.16 -2.56
C SER A 133 21.07 1.91 -1.29
N SER A 134 22.36 2.27 -1.14
CA SER A 134 22.83 3.04 0.02
C SER A 134 22.28 4.47 0.02
N VAL A 135 22.32 5.15 -1.13
CA VAL A 135 21.76 6.51 -1.27
C VAL A 135 20.25 6.47 -1.10
N GLY A 136 19.58 5.49 -1.72
CA GLY A 136 18.14 5.30 -1.54
C GLY A 136 17.76 5.01 -0.08
N GLY A 137 18.58 4.27 0.67
CA GLY A 137 18.37 4.04 2.08
C GLY A 137 18.43 5.32 2.94
N ASP A 138 19.30 6.27 2.57
CA ASP A 138 19.43 7.57 3.23
C ASP A 138 18.23 8.50 2.91
N PHE A 139 17.84 8.56 1.62
CA PHE A 139 16.64 9.29 1.17
C PHE A 139 15.38 8.79 1.90
N LEU A 140 15.19 7.47 1.95
CA LEU A 140 14.11 6.85 2.73
C LEU A 140 14.18 7.22 4.21
N GLY A 141 15.37 7.44 4.76
CA GLY A 141 15.59 7.87 6.14
C GLY A 141 14.82 9.13 6.55
N THR A 142 14.42 9.97 5.58
CA THR A 142 13.59 11.16 5.84
C THR A 142 12.16 10.83 6.30
N ALA A 143 11.72 9.56 6.17
CA ALA A 143 10.46 9.07 6.72
C ALA A 143 10.52 8.74 8.23
N ALA A 144 11.71 8.79 8.83
CA ALA A 144 11.93 8.71 10.27
C ALA A 144 12.27 10.09 10.85
N TYR A 145 12.54 10.19 12.16
CA TYR A 145 13.21 11.39 12.65
C TYR A 145 14.67 11.36 12.20
N TYR A 146 14.95 11.92 11.02
CA TYR A 146 16.23 11.81 10.33
C TYR A 146 17.46 12.03 11.24
N GLU A 147 17.52 13.17 11.92
CA GLU A 147 18.65 13.53 12.80
C GLU A 147 18.87 12.56 13.98
N LYS A 148 17.82 11.85 14.44
CA LYS A 148 17.92 10.93 15.59
C LYS A 148 18.03 9.46 15.18
N GLU A 149 17.43 9.07 14.06
CA GLU A 149 17.19 7.66 13.73
C GLU A 149 17.78 7.25 12.38
N ALA A 150 18.18 8.19 11.51
CA ALA A 150 18.65 7.87 10.16
C ALA A 150 20.01 8.45 9.80
N LYS A 151 20.38 9.62 10.32
CA LYS A 151 21.63 10.30 9.97
C LYS A 151 22.85 9.44 10.29
N GLY A 152 23.64 9.13 9.27
CA GLY A 152 24.82 8.26 9.39
C GLY A 152 24.50 6.78 9.63
N VAL A 153 23.23 6.38 9.58
CA VAL A 153 22.79 5.01 9.75
C VAL A 153 22.59 4.37 8.37
N GLN A 154 23.46 3.44 8.00
CA GLN A 154 23.23 2.63 6.80
C GLN A 154 21.94 1.82 6.96
N PHE A 155 21.03 1.94 5.99
CA PHE A 155 19.73 1.25 5.95
C PHE A 155 18.90 1.43 7.25
N PRO A 156 18.42 2.66 7.54
CA PRO A 156 17.75 2.96 8.80
C PRO A 156 16.45 2.17 8.97
N PHE A 157 15.67 2.01 7.90
CA PHE A 157 14.39 1.30 7.94
C PHE A 157 14.50 -0.20 8.25
N PRO A 158 15.39 -0.98 7.59
CA PRO A 158 15.65 -2.35 8.00
C PRO A 158 16.05 -2.47 9.48
N LYS A 159 16.84 -1.54 10.01
CA LYS A 159 17.21 -1.53 11.44
C LYS A 159 16.04 -1.22 12.37
N LEU A 160 15.20 -0.24 12.03
CA LEU A 160 14.01 0.11 12.83
C LEU A 160 13.00 -1.05 12.87
N PHE A 161 12.78 -1.74 11.74
CA PHE A 161 11.89 -2.90 11.68
C PHE A 161 12.53 -4.19 12.21
N GLY A 162 13.86 -4.27 12.25
CA GLY A 162 14.60 -5.26 13.04
C GLY A 162 14.38 -5.08 14.54
N LYS A 163 14.42 -3.83 15.01
CA LYS A 163 14.06 -3.49 16.40
C LYS A 163 12.60 -3.81 16.72
N LEU A 164 11.69 -3.68 15.76
CA LEU A 164 10.31 -4.18 15.93
C LEU A 164 10.27 -5.69 16.13
N ALA A 165 11.07 -6.45 15.37
CA ALA A 165 11.18 -7.90 15.55
C ALA A 165 11.70 -8.26 16.96
N ASP A 166 12.70 -7.53 17.47
CA ASP A 166 13.21 -7.68 18.84
C ASP A 166 12.12 -7.44 19.88
N VAL A 167 11.39 -6.31 19.76
CA VAL A 167 10.30 -5.95 20.68
C VAL A 167 9.17 -6.99 20.64
N ILE A 168 8.84 -7.55 19.48
CA ILE A 168 7.84 -8.63 19.34
C ILE A 168 8.27 -9.86 20.11
N LEU A 169 9.49 -10.33 19.85
CA LEU A 169 10.06 -11.52 20.47
C LEU A 169 10.06 -11.39 22.01
N GLU A 170 10.56 -10.26 22.52
CA GLU A 170 10.69 -10.00 23.95
C GLU A 170 9.33 -9.79 24.63
N ARG A 171 8.48 -8.92 24.08
CA ARG A 171 7.22 -8.53 24.74
C ARG A 171 6.22 -9.68 24.81
N TYR A 172 6.18 -10.53 23.78
CA TYR A 172 5.31 -11.71 23.75
C TYR A 172 6.01 -12.99 24.24
N LYS A 173 7.29 -12.91 24.63
CA LYS A 173 8.09 -14.04 25.15
C LYS A 173 8.03 -15.26 24.22
N LEU A 174 8.16 -15.02 22.92
CA LEU A 174 8.04 -16.06 21.91
C LEU A 174 9.31 -16.92 21.85
N PRO A 175 9.20 -18.23 21.56
CA PRO A 175 10.37 -19.03 21.18
C PRO A 175 10.99 -18.46 19.90
N GLU A 176 12.27 -18.08 19.96
CA GLU A 176 12.96 -17.40 18.87
C GLU A 176 12.88 -18.18 17.56
N GLN A 177 13.16 -19.48 17.59
CA GLN A 177 13.09 -20.33 16.40
C GLN A 177 11.71 -20.31 15.72
N ARG A 178 10.63 -20.29 16.53
CA ARG A 178 9.26 -20.26 16.03
C ARG A 178 8.94 -18.91 15.38
N PHE A 179 9.33 -17.82 16.04
CA PHE A 179 9.14 -16.47 15.52
C PHE A 179 9.94 -16.24 14.22
N MET A 180 11.22 -16.62 14.19
CA MET A 180 12.06 -16.46 13.01
C MET A 180 11.57 -17.33 11.84
N GLY A 181 11.06 -18.54 12.12
CA GLY A 181 10.40 -19.41 11.14
C GLY A 181 9.12 -18.80 10.59
N ALA A 182 8.33 -18.10 11.42
CA ALA A 182 7.14 -17.38 10.98
C ALA A 182 7.47 -16.21 10.03
N LEU A 183 8.55 -15.45 10.31
CA LEU A 183 9.01 -14.40 9.40
C LEU A 183 9.47 -14.97 8.05
N ALA A 184 10.17 -16.11 8.05
CA ALA A 184 10.56 -16.81 6.84
C ALA A 184 9.34 -17.31 6.03
N GLU A 185 8.29 -17.77 6.72
CA GLU A 185 7.04 -18.20 6.08
C GLU A 185 6.29 -17.03 5.43
N ILE A 186 6.20 -15.88 6.10
CA ILE A 186 5.63 -14.65 5.51
C ILE A 186 6.38 -14.26 4.23
N SER A 187 7.71 -14.29 4.25
CA SER A 187 8.52 -14.03 3.06
C SER A 187 8.14 -15.00 1.94
N ARG A 188 8.15 -16.32 2.20
CA ARG A 188 7.76 -17.34 1.22
C ARG A 188 6.38 -17.08 0.63
N ILE A 189 5.38 -16.74 1.45
CA ILE A 189 4.00 -16.47 1.01
C ILE A 189 3.98 -15.29 0.03
N ASN A 190 4.59 -14.16 0.38
CA ASN A 190 4.60 -12.97 -0.46
C ASN A 190 5.31 -13.20 -1.81
N TYR A 191 6.45 -13.88 -1.81
CA TYR A 191 7.13 -14.25 -3.06
C TYR A 191 6.33 -15.26 -3.90
N ASP A 192 5.64 -16.22 -3.28
CA ASP A 192 4.78 -17.16 -4.01
C ASP A 192 3.58 -16.42 -4.62
N ASN A 193 2.91 -15.55 -3.86
CA ASN A 193 1.81 -14.72 -4.31
C ASN A 193 2.22 -13.83 -5.49
N ALA A 194 3.40 -13.22 -5.44
CA ALA A 194 3.93 -12.37 -6.52
C ALA A 194 4.07 -13.09 -7.87
N LYS A 195 4.34 -14.41 -7.88
CA LYS A 195 4.39 -15.20 -9.14
C LYS A 195 3.05 -15.25 -9.86
N ARG A 196 1.93 -15.04 -9.15
CA ARG A 196 0.58 -14.98 -9.73
C ARG A 196 0.26 -13.59 -10.30
N ASN A 197 1.03 -12.57 -9.95
CA ASN A 197 0.77 -11.20 -10.37
C ASN A 197 1.67 -10.82 -11.57
N PRO A 198 1.11 -10.58 -12.76
CA PRO A 198 1.89 -10.25 -13.94
C PRO A 198 2.63 -8.90 -13.84
N LYS A 199 2.22 -8.03 -12.90
CA LYS A 199 2.84 -6.71 -12.68
C LYS A 199 3.85 -6.72 -11.52
N ALA A 200 4.06 -7.85 -10.85
CA ALA A 200 5.00 -7.96 -9.73
C ALA A 200 6.46 -7.93 -10.18
N GLN A 201 7.30 -7.21 -9.42
CA GLN A 201 8.74 -7.15 -9.64
C GLN A 201 9.42 -8.53 -9.56
N THR A 202 8.98 -9.35 -8.61
CA THR A 202 9.63 -10.63 -8.27
C THR A 202 8.97 -11.85 -8.93
N ARG A 203 8.04 -11.64 -9.88
CA ARG A 203 7.24 -12.71 -10.53
C ARG A 203 8.05 -13.86 -11.14
N SER A 204 9.32 -13.62 -11.47
CA SER A 204 10.25 -14.61 -12.04
C SER A 204 11.39 -15.01 -11.09
N TRP A 205 11.37 -14.52 -9.86
CA TRP A 205 12.46 -14.74 -8.90
C TRP A 205 12.31 -16.09 -8.21
N PHE A 206 13.44 -16.75 -7.96
CA PHE A 206 13.48 -17.93 -7.13
C PHE A 206 13.51 -17.51 -5.66
N MET A 207 12.50 -17.95 -4.90
CA MET A 207 12.45 -17.85 -3.46
C MET A 207 11.57 -18.98 -2.94
N ASN A 208 12.06 -19.73 -1.97
CA ASN A 208 11.33 -20.81 -1.31
C ASN A 208 11.53 -20.75 0.21
N LYS A 209 10.90 -21.67 0.94
CA LYS A 209 10.97 -21.74 2.40
C LYS A 209 12.40 -21.95 2.92
N GLU A 210 13.18 -22.80 2.26
CA GLU A 210 14.55 -23.11 2.67
C GLU A 210 15.45 -21.89 2.55
N HIS A 211 15.34 -21.16 1.44
CA HIS A 211 16.06 -19.90 1.22
C HIS A 211 15.69 -18.86 2.28
N ALA A 212 14.39 -18.66 2.53
CA ALA A 212 13.93 -17.72 3.56
C ALA A 212 14.40 -18.09 4.98
N ASN A 213 14.60 -19.40 5.26
CA ASN A 213 15.15 -19.88 6.52
C ASN A 213 16.69 -19.80 6.62
N ALA A 214 17.41 -19.65 5.51
CA ALA A 214 18.87 -19.55 5.47
C ALA A 214 19.41 -18.18 5.97
N ARG A 215 18.79 -17.64 7.03
CA ARG A 215 19.04 -16.32 7.61
C ARG A 215 20.50 -16.14 8.04
N GLY A 216 21.09 -15.01 7.67
CA GLY A 216 22.49 -14.68 7.97
C GLY A 216 23.51 -15.41 7.09
N GLY A 217 23.06 -16.30 6.20
CA GLY A 217 23.92 -16.95 5.22
C GLY A 217 24.24 -16.09 4.00
N GLU A 218 25.09 -16.60 3.12
CA GLU A 218 25.57 -15.93 1.90
C GLU A 218 24.41 -15.41 1.01
N TYR A 219 23.35 -16.20 0.87
CA TYR A 219 22.21 -15.90 -0.01
C TYR A 219 21.03 -15.21 0.69
N ASN A 220 21.10 -15.02 2.01
CA ASN A 220 20.07 -14.31 2.79
C ASN A 220 20.71 -13.58 3.98
N MET A 221 21.60 -12.64 3.66
CA MET A 221 22.38 -11.88 4.63
C MET A 221 21.49 -11.01 5.54
N ALA A 222 21.95 -10.79 6.77
CA ALA A 222 21.32 -9.84 7.68
C ALA A 222 21.51 -8.39 7.17
N VAL A 223 20.45 -7.59 7.21
CA VAL A 223 20.44 -6.19 6.74
C VAL A 223 19.99 -5.21 7.81
N GLY A 224 19.30 -5.69 8.85
CA GLY A 224 18.81 -4.86 9.94
C GLY A 224 18.49 -5.68 11.18
N GLY A 225 19.50 -5.91 12.02
CA GLY A 225 19.35 -6.77 13.20
C GLY A 225 18.97 -8.20 12.79
N ARG A 226 17.80 -8.66 13.21
CA ARG A 226 17.26 -9.99 12.90
C ARG A 226 16.76 -10.14 11.46
N LEU A 227 16.48 -9.04 10.77
CA LEU A 227 15.93 -9.07 9.42
C LEU A 227 17.02 -9.31 8.38
N CYS A 228 16.71 -10.16 7.42
CA CYS A 228 17.56 -10.52 6.30
C CYS A 228 17.00 -9.98 4.98
N ILE A 229 17.73 -10.16 3.88
CA ILE A 229 17.31 -9.66 2.55
C ILE A 229 15.90 -10.11 2.20
N THR A 230 15.56 -11.38 2.45
CA THR A 230 14.23 -11.92 2.11
C THR A 230 13.09 -11.34 2.93
N ASP A 231 13.40 -10.66 4.04
CA ASP A 231 12.40 -9.97 4.86
C ASP A 231 12.05 -8.59 4.33
N CYS A 232 12.79 -8.07 3.34
CA CYS A 232 12.73 -6.68 2.96
C CYS A 232 11.95 -6.48 1.65
N SER A 233 11.13 -5.44 1.63
CA SER A 233 10.50 -4.96 0.40
C SER A 233 11.51 -4.47 -0.65
N GLN A 234 11.07 -4.46 -1.92
CA GLN A 234 11.93 -4.14 -3.04
C GLN A 234 12.04 -2.63 -3.28
N VAL A 235 13.22 -2.17 -3.68
CA VAL A 235 13.38 -0.84 -4.30
C VAL A 235 12.75 -0.90 -5.70
N THR A 236 11.71 -0.10 -5.91
CA THR A 236 10.82 -0.23 -7.07
C THR A 236 10.53 1.13 -7.70
N ASP A 237 10.59 1.18 -9.03
CA ASP A 237 9.98 2.27 -9.81
C ASP A 237 8.56 1.85 -10.15
N GLY A 238 7.59 2.75 -9.99
CA GLY A 238 6.24 2.43 -10.38
C GLY A 238 5.21 3.48 -10.04
N ALA A 239 4.07 3.36 -10.71
CA ALA A 239 2.90 4.18 -10.47
C ALA A 239 1.64 3.33 -10.51
N ALA A 240 0.62 3.78 -9.78
CA ALA A 240 -0.72 3.24 -9.81
C ALA A 240 -1.71 4.39 -9.77
N MET A 241 -2.79 4.27 -10.55
CA MET A 241 -3.86 5.24 -10.57
C MET A 241 -5.17 4.56 -10.22
N VAL A 242 -6.02 5.23 -9.46
CA VAL A 242 -7.43 4.86 -9.30
C VAL A 242 -8.33 6.08 -9.45
N VAL A 243 -9.58 5.86 -9.86
CA VAL A 243 -10.60 6.90 -9.91
C VAL A 243 -11.63 6.65 -8.82
N LEU A 244 -11.84 7.67 -7.99
CA LEU A 244 -12.91 7.71 -7.01
C LEU A 244 -14.05 8.61 -7.51
N ALA A 245 -15.29 8.26 -7.19
CA ALA A 245 -16.43 9.08 -7.56
C ALA A 245 -17.55 9.07 -6.52
N ASN A 246 -18.38 10.12 -6.55
CA ASN A 246 -19.63 10.16 -5.79
C ASN A 246 -20.68 9.23 -6.39
N LYS A 247 -21.81 9.11 -5.68
CA LYS A 247 -22.94 8.28 -6.11
C LYS A 247 -23.53 8.71 -7.46
N SER A 248 -23.76 10.00 -7.66
CA SER A 248 -24.43 10.54 -8.86
C SER A 248 -23.64 10.23 -10.13
N TYR A 249 -22.34 10.55 -10.14
CA TYR A 249 -21.46 10.23 -11.26
C TYR A 249 -21.37 8.72 -11.49
N THR A 250 -21.33 7.92 -10.42
CA THR A 250 -21.25 6.46 -10.53
C THR A 250 -22.52 5.85 -11.13
N GLU A 251 -23.71 6.41 -10.87
CA GLU A 251 -24.97 5.97 -11.50
C GLU A 251 -24.95 6.19 -13.01
N GLU A 252 -24.50 7.37 -13.45
CA GLU A 252 -24.30 7.67 -14.87
C GLU A 252 -23.25 6.75 -15.50
N TYR A 253 -22.12 6.58 -14.82
CA TYR A 253 -21.03 5.71 -15.24
C TYR A 253 -21.49 4.25 -15.44
N ALA A 254 -22.24 3.72 -14.47
CA ALA A 254 -22.78 2.36 -14.51
C ALA A 254 -23.82 2.21 -15.63
N LYS A 255 -24.73 3.17 -15.79
CA LYS A 255 -25.75 3.17 -16.85
C LYS A 255 -25.13 3.16 -18.24
N LYS A 256 -24.12 4.01 -18.50
CA LYS A 256 -23.39 4.04 -19.78
C LYS A 256 -22.75 2.70 -20.14
N ARG A 257 -22.47 1.84 -19.15
CA ARG A 257 -21.78 0.56 -19.29
C ARG A 257 -22.69 -0.65 -19.12
N GLY A 258 -24.01 -0.46 -19.02
CA GLY A 258 -24.95 -1.55 -18.76
C GLY A 258 -24.72 -2.26 -17.41
N LYS A 259 -24.04 -1.61 -16.47
CA LYS A 259 -23.75 -2.15 -15.13
C LYS A 259 -24.78 -1.65 -14.12
N LYS A 260 -24.96 -2.41 -13.04
CA LYS A 260 -25.73 -1.96 -11.87
C LYS A 260 -24.78 -1.30 -10.87
N ILE A 261 -25.21 -0.21 -10.23
CA ILE A 261 -24.38 0.51 -9.24
C ILE A 261 -23.89 -0.40 -8.10
N ASN A 262 -24.70 -1.38 -7.68
CA ASN A 262 -24.35 -2.33 -6.62
C ASN A 262 -23.24 -3.33 -7.01
N THR A 263 -22.81 -3.35 -8.27
CA THR A 263 -21.63 -4.11 -8.71
C THR A 263 -20.34 -3.30 -8.64
N ILE A 264 -20.43 -1.98 -8.46
CA ILE A 264 -19.29 -1.07 -8.35
C ILE A 264 -18.88 -1.02 -6.86
N PRO A 265 -17.63 -1.36 -6.51
CA PRO A 265 -17.16 -1.30 -5.14
C PRO A 265 -17.20 0.11 -4.58
N ARG A 266 -17.41 0.20 -3.27
CA ARG A 266 -17.40 1.45 -2.51
C ARG A 266 -16.52 1.34 -1.28
N LEU A 267 -16.05 2.50 -0.82
CA LEU A 267 -15.46 2.63 0.51
C LEU A 267 -16.55 2.39 1.56
N LYS A 268 -16.38 1.35 2.37
CA LYS A 268 -17.25 1.00 3.49
C LYS A 268 -16.73 1.56 4.81
N GLY A 269 -15.42 1.52 5.01
CA GLY A 269 -14.76 2.01 6.21
C GLY A 269 -13.40 2.62 5.89
N TRP A 270 -12.94 3.52 6.75
CA TRP A 270 -11.63 4.13 6.67
C TRP A 270 -11.10 4.44 8.07
N GLY A 271 -9.79 4.51 8.23
CA GLY A 271 -9.13 4.92 9.47
C GLY A 271 -7.82 5.61 9.15
N HIS A 272 -7.45 6.60 9.97
CA HIS A 272 -6.16 7.27 9.87
C HIS A 272 -5.70 7.70 11.26
N ARG A 273 -4.52 7.23 11.69
CA ARG A 273 -3.86 7.63 12.94
C ARG A 273 -2.37 7.85 12.72
N VAL A 274 -1.82 8.75 13.53
CA VAL A 274 -0.38 8.93 13.69
C VAL A 274 0.06 8.46 15.07
N ALA A 275 1.25 7.88 15.15
CA ALA A 275 1.95 7.47 16.37
C ALA A 275 3.15 8.42 16.62
N PRO A 276 3.82 8.37 17.79
CA PRO A 276 5.06 9.10 18.03
C PRO A 276 6.10 8.89 16.91
N ILE A 277 6.79 9.95 16.48
CA ILE A 277 7.70 9.86 15.33
C ILE A 277 8.85 8.87 15.56
N THR A 278 9.48 8.88 16.74
CA THR A 278 10.58 7.98 17.05
C THR A 278 10.09 6.60 17.47
N PHE A 279 10.80 5.55 17.08
CA PHE A 279 10.45 4.18 17.41
C PHE A 279 10.47 3.93 18.92
N ASP A 280 11.46 4.47 19.63
CA ASP A 280 11.54 4.31 21.10
C ASP A 280 10.35 4.94 21.83
N ALA A 281 9.87 6.09 21.37
CA ALA A 281 8.68 6.71 21.95
C ALA A 281 7.43 5.83 21.71
N LYS A 282 7.31 5.22 20.52
CA LYS A 282 6.22 4.26 20.23
C LYS A 282 6.26 3.06 21.19
N VAL A 283 7.44 2.47 21.39
CA VAL A 283 7.62 1.31 22.28
C VAL A 283 7.33 1.66 23.74
N ALA A 284 7.76 2.84 24.18
CA ALA A 284 7.53 3.33 25.53
C ALA A 284 6.04 3.57 25.81
N GLU A 285 5.33 4.21 24.89
CA GLU A 285 3.90 4.48 25.03
C GLU A 285 3.07 3.19 24.96
N SER A 286 3.45 2.22 24.13
CA SER A 286 2.73 0.94 24.03
C SER A 286 3.07 -0.08 25.13
N LYS A 287 3.91 0.26 26.12
CA LYS A 287 4.40 -0.68 27.15
C LYS A 287 3.27 -1.36 27.94
N GLY A 288 2.15 -0.67 28.18
CA GLY A 288 0.99 -1.20 28.90
C GLY A 288 -0.09 -1.80 28.00
N ASP A 289 0.05 -1.73 26.68
CA ASP A 289 -0.92 -2.25 25.74
C ASP A 289 -0.60 -3.70 25.36
N LYS A 290 -1.64 -4.48 25.05
CA LYS A 290 -1.48 -5.82 24.50
C LYS A 290 -0.94 -5.82 23.08
N TYR A 291 -1.15 -4.75 22.31
CA TYR A 291 -0.60 -4.56 20.98
C TYR A 291 0.69 -3.75 21.04
N ILE A 292 1.73 -4.20 20.35
CA ILE A 292 3.00 -3.44 20.22
C ILE A 292 2.80 -2.14 19.44
N LEU A 293 1.88 -2.15 18.46
CA LEU A 293 1.50 -1.01 17.63
C LEU A 293 0.01 -0.67 17.85
N PRO A 294 -0.36 -0.07 18.99
CA PRO A 294 -1.76 0.18 19.34
C PRO A 294 -2.44 1.15 18.37
N TRP A 295 -1.73 2.14 17.82
CA TRP A 295 -2.29 3.04 16.79
C TRP A 295 -2.66 2.29 15.51
N THR A 296 -1.84 1.33 15.08
CA THR A 296 -2.16 0.47 13.93
C THR A 296 -3.46 -0.31 14.18
N ARG A 297 -3.60 -0.93 15.36
CA ARG A 297 -4.85 -1.59 15.75
C ARG A 297 -6.02 -0.62 15.81
N GLN A 298 -5.84 0.58 16.38
CA GLN A 298 -6.89 1.58 16.48
C GLN A 298 -7.34 2.07 15.11
N THR A 299 -6.43 2.26 14.16
CA THR A 299 -6.76 2.60 12.76
C THR A 299 -7.62 1.51 12.11
N VAL A 300 -7.28 0.23 12.33
CA VAL A 300 -8.09 -0.88 11.84
C VAL A 300 -9.48 -0.88 12.48
N LYS A 301 -9.55 -0.69 13.80
CA LYS A 301 -10.83 -0.60 14.53
C LYS A 301 -11.69 0.57 14.04
N ASP A 302 -11.08 1.72 13.82
CA ASP A 302 -11.76 2.91 13.28
C ASP A 302 -12.39 2.63 11.91
N ALA A 303 -11.74 1.83 11.06
CA ALA A 303 -12.31 1.42 9.77
C ALA A 303 -13.43 0.39 9.93
N TYR A 304 -13.26 -0.59 10.82
CA TYR A 304 -14.30 -1.57 11.16
C TYR A 304 -15.56 -0.91 11.71
N ASP A 305 -15.42 0.00 12.67
CA ASP A 305 -16.54 0.71 13.29
C ASP A 305 -17.32 1.53 12.25
N ARG A 306 -16.61 2.24 11.35
CA ARG A 306 -17.26 3.02 10.27
C ARG A 306 -17.95 2.15 9.22
N ALA A 307 -17.43 0.95 8.97
CA ALA A 307 -18.02 -0.01 8.05
C ALA A 307 -19.17 -0.81 8.67
N GLU A 308 -19.30 -0.81 10.00
CA GLU A 308 -20.12 -1.75 10.76
C GLU A 308 -19.76 -3.21 10.44
N LEU A 309 -18.47 -3.48 10.27
CA LEU A 309 -17.90 -4.79 9.95
C LEU A 309 -16.83 -5.18 10.97
N GLY A 310 -16.50 -6.47 11.05
CA GLY A 310 -15.33 -6.96 11.77
C GLY A 310 -14.46 -7.87 10.91
N VAL A 311 -13.40 -8.42 11.50
CA VAL A 311 -12.46 -9.34 10.82
C VAL A 311 -13.16 -10.53 10.15
N LYS A 312 -14.28 -11.00 10.71
CA LYS A 312 -15.07 -12.10 10.15
C LYS A 312 -15.65 -11.76 8.78
N ASP A 313 -15.93 -10.49 8.52
CA ASP A 313 -16.60 -9.99 7.32
C ASP A 313 -15.61 -9.58 6.21
N ILE A 314 -14.30 -9.63 6.48
CA ILE A 314 -13.24 -9.34 5.50
C ILE A 314 -12.74 -10.63 4.86
N ASP A 315 -12.73 -10.69 3.54
CA ASP A 315 -12.37 -11.89 2.78
C ASP A 315 -10.90 -11.87 2.36
N VAL A 316 -10.31 -10.68 2.20
CA VAL A 316 -8.93 -10.51 1.70
C VAL A 316 -8.28 -9.29 2.34
N PHE A 317 -6.98 -9.38 2.61
CA PHE A 317 -6.18 -8.31 3.18
C PHE A 317 -5.04 -7.92 2.25
N GLU A 318 -4.82 -6.63 2.09
CA GLU A 318 -3.59 -6.05 1.55
C GLU A 318 -2.91 -5.29 2.69
N THR A 319 -1.72 -5.68 3.12
CA THR A 319 -1.03 -5.08 4.26
C THR A 319 0.29 -4.46 3.84
N HIS A 320 0.81 -3.58 4.69
CA HIS A 320 2.08 -2.91 4.49
C HIS A 320 3.23 -3.76 5.02
N ASP A 321 3.58 -4.78 4.26
CA ASP A 321 4.72 -5.68 4.48
C ASP A 321 6.02 -5.04 3.96
N CYS A 322 6.33 -3.80 4.33
CA CYS A 322 7.66 -3.25 4.01
C CYS A 322 8.77 -4.13 4.60
N PHE A 323 8.46 -4.82 5.71
CA PHE A 323 9.22 -5.92 6.27
C PHE A 323 8.31 -7.05 6.78
N THR A 324 8.81 -8.29 6.86
CA THR A 324 8.04 -9.42 7.44
C THR A 324 7.60 -9.17 8.88
N SER A 325 8.36 -8.39 9.66
CA SER A 325 7.97 -8.03 11.04
C SER A 325 6.76 -7.08 11.11
N SER A 326 6.56 -6.23 10.09
CA SER A 326 5.37 -5.37 10.02
C SER A 326 4.12 -6.14 9.64
N GLU A 327 4.23 -7.10 8.70
CA GLU A 327 3.14 -8.01 8.38
C GLU A 327 2.79 -8.89 9.58
N TYR A 328 3.79 -9.45 10.28
CA TYR A 328 3.57 -10.21 11.51
C TYR A 328 2.74 -9.42 12.53
N ALA A 329 3.12 -8.17 12.82
CA ALA A 329 2.38 -7.30 13.74
C ALA A 329 0.97 -6.95 13.23
N ALA A 330 0.78 -6.88 11.91
CA ALA A 330 -0.51 -6.56 11.31
C ALA A 330 -1.56 -7.67 11.51
N ILE A 331 -1.15 -8.95 11.60
CA ILE A 331 -2.07 -10.10 11.76
C ILE A 331 -2.98 -9.92 12.99
N SER A 332 -2.41 -9.57 14.15
CA SER A 332 -3.22 -9.30 15.35
C SER A 332 -3.89 -7.93 15.30
N ALA A 333 -3.29 -6.93 14.62
CA ALA A 333 -3.94 -5.64 14.39
C ALA A 333 -5.25 -5.79 13.58
N PHE A 334 -5.31 -6.72 12.64
CA PHE A 334 -6.55 -7.11 11.94
C PHE A 334 -7.53 -7.87 12.85
N GLY A 335 -7.00 -8.57 13.86
CA GLY A 335 -7.78 -9.47 14.70
C GLY A 335 -7.90 -10.87 14.12
N ILE A 336 -7.00 -11.26 13.19
CA ILE A 336 -6.90 -12.62 12.66
C ILE A 336 -6.38 -13.57 13.75
N ALA A 337 -5.46 -13.09 14.58
CA ALA A 337 -4.99 -13.76 15.78
C ALA A 337 -5.02 -12.82 17.00
N GLN A 338 -4.87 -13.38 18.20
CA GLN A 338 -4.58 -12.57 19.39
C GLN A 338 -3.13 -12.05 19.35
N PRO A 339 -2.82 -10.94 20.03
CA PRO A 339 -1.44 -10.48 20.19
C PRO A 339 -0.55 -11.56 20.80
N GLY A 340 0.61 -11.82 20.18
CA GLY A 340 1.53 -12.89 20.58
C GLY A 340 1.15 -14.28 20.07
N LYS A 341 0.11 -14.39 19.24
CA LYS A 341 -0.39 -15.63 18.64
C LYS A 341 -0.40 -15.60 17.11
N GLU A 342 0.25 -14.59 16.52
CA GLU A 342 0.28 -14.39 15.06
C GLU A 342 1.00 -15.54 14.34
N HIS A 343 2.00 -16.15 14.98
CA HIS A 343 2.69 -17.34 14.47
C HIS A 343 1.75 -18.55 14.30
N GLU A 344 0.71 -18.70 15.12
CA GLU A 344 -0.26 -19.81 14.99
C GLU A 344 -1.06 -19.67 13.70
N ALA A 345 -1.53 -18.45 13.39
CA ALA A 345 -2.25 -18.17 12.13
C ALA A 345 -1.37 -18.42 10.89
N ILE A 346 -0.06 -18.18 11.00
CA ILE A 346 0.90 -18.43 9.92
C ILE A 346 1.12 -19.95 9.75
N GLU A 347 1.36 -20.68 10.84
CA GLU A 347 1.58 -22.13 10.80
C GLU A 347 0.35 -22.91 10.34
N GLU A 348 -0.85 -22.44 10.69
CA GLU A 348 -2.12 -23.02 10.25
C GLU A 348 -2.49 -22.67 8.79
N GLY A 349 -1.68 -21.85 8.10
CA GLY A 349 -1.94 -21.41 6.73
C GLY A 349 -3.16 -20.49 6.62
N VAL A 350 -3.56 -19.80 7.70
CA VAL A 350 -4.73 -18.91 7.69
C VAL A 350 -4.53 -17.74 6.73
N ILE A 351 -3.29 -17.26 6.62
CA ILE A 351 -2.92 -16.09 5.80
C ILE A 351 -2.43 -16.44 4.38
N ASP A 352 -2.29 -17.73 4.07
CA ASP A 352 -1.88 -18.21 2.75
C ASP A 352 -2.88 -17.79 1.66
N PHE A 353 -2.47 -17.84 0.39
CA PHE A 353 -3.33 -17.52 -0.76
C PHE A 353 -4.70 -18.23 -0.73
N LYS A 354 -4.71 -19.51 -0.32
CA LYS A 354 -5.93 -20.33 -0.16
C LYS A 354 -6.42 -20.43 1.28
N GLY A 355 -5.82 -19.66 2.18
CA GLY A 355 -6.17 -19.60 3.59
C GLY A 355 -7.52 -18.94 3.83
N LYS A 356 -7.97 -18.95 5.08
CA LYS A 356 -9.26 -18.38 5.48
C LYS A 356 -9.26 -16.85 5.49
N LYS A 357 -8.09 -16.23 5.66
CA LYS A 357 -7.90 -14.78 5.67
C LYS A 357 -6.63 -14.44 4.87
N PRO A 358 -6.61 -14.68 3.55
CA PRO A 358 -5.43 -14.45 2.71
C PRO A 358 -4.91 -13.03 2.88
N ILE A 359 -3.61 -12.92 3.15
CA ILE A 359 -2.89 -11.66 3.19
C ILE A 359 -2.04 -11.54 1.92
N ASN A 360 -2.07 -10.35 1.32
CA ASN A 360 -1.29 -9.98 0.16
C ASN A 360 -1.36 -10.97 -1.02
N PRO A 361 -2.55 -11.38 -1.52
CA PRO A 361 -2.62 -12.22 -2.72
C PRO A 361 -1.89 -11.61 -3.92
N SER A 362 -1.78 -10.28 -3.99
CA SER A 362 -1.01 -9.55 -5.00
C SER A 362 0.50 -9.79 -4.97
N GLY A 363 1.02 -10.31 -3.85
CA GLY A 363 2.45 -10.45 -3.56
C GLY A 363 2.99 -9.49 -2.49
N GLY A 364 2.20 -8.51 -2.04
CA GLY A 364 2.63 -7.56 -1.02
C GLY A 364 3.81 -6.70 -1.49
N LEU A 365 4.32 -5.81 -0.64
CA LEU A 365 5.47 -4.97 -0.91
C LEU A 365 6.76 -5.80 -1.08
N ILE A 366 6.89 -6.94 -0.37
CA ILE A 366 8.01 -7.89 -0.52
C ILE A 366 8.07 -8.48 -1.92
N GLY A 367 6.93 -8.95 -2.42
CA GLY A 367 6.86 -9.68 -3.68
C GLY A 367 6.48 -8.79 -4.88
N VAL A 368 5.43 -7.98 -4.79
CA VAL A 368 4.99 -7.11 -5.91
C VAL A 368 5.97 -5.97 -6.18
N GLY A 369 6.60 -5.44 -5.12
CA GLY A 369 7.47 -4.27 -5.16
C GLY A 369 6.88 -3.06 -4.42
N HIS A 370 7.75 -2.13 -4.01
CA HIS A 370 7.38 -1.04 -3.11
C HIS A 370 7.80 0.35 -3.64
N PRO A 371 7.16 0.87 -4.71
CA PRO A 371 7.26 2.28 -5.04
C PRO A 371 6.46 3.05 -3.98
N VAL A 372 7.16 3.71 -3.06
CA VAL A 372 6.57 4.07 -1.76
C VAL A 372 5.35 4.99 -1.87
N GLY A 373 5.38 6.01 -2.74
CA GLY A 373 4.22 6.87 -3.03
C GLY A 373 3.06 6.17 -3.74
N ALA A 374 3.34 5.14 -4.53
CA ALA A 374 2.34 4.39 -5.30
C ALA A 374 1.66 3.26 -4.51
N SER A 375 2.29 2.79 -3.44
CA SER A 375 1.89 1.55 -2.77
C SER A 375 0.47 1.58 -2.23
N GLY A 376 0.05 2.67 -1.56
CA GLY A 376 -1.33 2.82 -1.08
C GLY A 376 -2.39 2.83 -2.20
N VAL A 377 -2.08 3.47 -3.33
CA VAL A 377 -2.98 3.51 -4.49
C VAL A 377 -3.09 2.13 -5.15
N ARG A 378 -1.96 1.42 -5.27
CA ARG A 378 -1.94 0.03 -5.74
C ARG A 378 -2.74 -0.90 -4.83
N MET A 379 -2.62 -0.77 -3.50
CA MET A 379 -3.42 -1.55 -2.56
C MET A 379 -4.92 -1.36 -2.79
N MET A 380 -5.37 -0.11 -2.97
CA MET A 380 -6.77 0.19 -3.31
C MET A 380 -7.20 -0.44 -4.64
N LEU A 381 -6.33 -0.39 -5.65
CA LEU A 381 -6.55 -1.05 -6.94
C LEU A 381 -6.67 -2.57 -6.80
N ASP A 382 -5.82 -3.19 -5.98
CA ASP A 382 -5.88 -4.63 -5.72
C ASP A 382 -7.17 -5.02 -5.00
N LEU A 383 -7.60 -4.25 -3.99
CA LEU A 383 -8.91 -4.48 -3.36
C LEU A 383 -10.06 -4.32 -4.37
N TYR A 384 -10.01 -3.31 -5.23
CA TYR A 384 -10.98 -3.15 -6.32
C TYR A 384 -11.01 -4.39 -7.21
N LYS A 385 -9.86 -4.89 -7.66
CA LYS A 385 -9.75 -6.08 -8.51
C LYS A 385 -10.29 -7.32 -7.80
N GLN A 386 -9.96 -7.53 -6.53
CA GLN A 386 -10.47 -8.66 -5.74
C GLN A 386 -11.99 -8.62 -5.61
N VAL A 387 -12.56 -7.49 -5.18
CA VAL A 387 -14.00 -7.33 -4.94
C VAL A 387 -14.81 -7.40 -6.24
N THR A 388 -14.24 -6.96 -7.36
CA THR A 388 -14.89 -7.02 -8.68
C THR A 388 -14.74 -8.37 -9.39
N GLY A 389 -13.83 -9.24 -8.95
CA GLY A 389 -13.56 -10.51 -9.63
C GLY A 389 -12.64 -10.37 -10.83
N THR A 390 -11.78 -9.35 -10.86
CA THR A 390 -10.90 -9.03 -11.99
C THR A 390 -9.42 -9.07 -11.63
N ALA A 391 -9.02 -9.76 -10.56
CA ALA A 391 -7.62 -9.90 -10.15
C ALA A 391 -6.85 -10.99 -10.95
N GLY A 392 -7.48 -11.62 -11.95
CA GLY A 392 -6.81 -12.64 -12.77
C GLY A 392 -6.26 -13.80 -11.93
N ASN A 393 -4.99 -14.15 -12.11
CA ASN A 393 -4.38 -15.32 -11.46
C ASN A 393 -4.18 -15.17 -9.94
N TYR A 394 -4.30 -13.95 -9.40
CA TYR A 394 -4.22 -13.72 -7.95
C TYR A 394 -5.60 -13.45 -7.32
N GLN A 395 -6.69 -13.80 -8.01
CA GLN A 395 -8.06 -13.70 -7.49
C GLN A 395 -8.30 -14.64 -6.30
N VAL A 396 -8.79 -14.07 -5.20
CA VAL A 396 -9.39 -14.81 -4.08
C VAL A 396 -10.85 -15.06 -4.41
N GLU A 397 -11.24 -16.34 -4.43
CA GLU A 397 -12.58 -16.75 -4.84
C GLU A 397 -13.65 -16.18 -3.89
N GLY A 398 -14.68 -15.56 -4.46
CA GLY A 398 -15.83 -15.06 -3.69
C GLY A 398 -15.57 -13.83 -2.80
N ALA A 399 -14.44 -13.13 -2.94
CA ALA A 399 -14.15 -11.93 -2.16
C ALA A 399 -15.21 -10.83 -2.33
N LYS A 400 -15.83 -10.39 -1.22
CA LYS A 400 -16.87 -9.35 -1.17
C LYS A 400 -16.41 -8.08 -0.45
N ASN A 401 -15.59 -8.23 0.58
CA ASN A 401 -14.97 -7.13 1.29
C ASN A 401 -13.46 -7.35 1.41
N GLY A 402 -12.69 -6.36 0.99
CA GLY A 402 -11.25 -6.31 1.19
C GLY A 402 -10.88 -5.22 2.19
N LEU A 403 -9.80 -5.43 2.94
CA LEU A 403 -9.22 -4.41 3.83
C LEU A 403 -7.78 -4.16 3.42
N MET A 404 -7.38 -2.89 3.37
CA MET A 404 -5.99 -2.49 3.23
C MET A 404 -5.49 -1.77 4.47
N LEU A 405 -4.25 -2.03 4.88
CA LEU A 405 -3.51 -1.25 5.88
C LEU A 405 -2.22 -0.75 5.25
N ASN A 406 -2.11 0.55 5.03
CA ASN A 406 -0.90 1.21 4.56
C ASN A 406 -0.20 1.91 5.73
N ILE A 407 1.09 1.66 5.90
CA ILE A 407 1.93 2.28 6.92
C ILE A 407 2.88 3.29 6.28
N GLY A 408 3.20 4.37 7.00
CA GLY A 408 4.22 5.35 6.66
C GLY A 408 5.22 5.49 7.81
N GLY A 409 6.52 5.50 7.47
CA GLY A 409 7.59 5.52 8.47
C GLY A 409 7.63 4.22 9.29
N SER A 410 8.11 4.30 10.53
CA SER A 410 8.25 3.14 11.43
C SER A 410 6.94 2.81 12.16
N ALA A 411 5.85 2.60 11.39
CA ALA A 411 4.47 2.57 11.90
C ALA A 411 3.97 3.90 12.47
N THR A 412 4.53 5.02 11.98
CA THR A 412 4.14 6.38 12.41
C THR A 412 2.78 6.74 11.84
N THR A 413 2.62 6.75 10.51
CA THR A 413 1.32 7.01 9.88
C THR A 413 0.66 5.69 9.54
N ASN A 414 -0.61 5.51 9.90
CA ASN A 414 -1.36 4.30 9.66
C ASN A 414 -2.67 4.67 8.98
N VAL A 415 -2.92 4.16 7.77
CA VAL A 415 -4.15 4.40 7.02
C VAL A 415 -4.79 3.08 6.65
N VAL A 416 -6.09 2.94 6.90
CA VAL A 416 -6.87 1.74 6.57
C VAL A 416 -8.05 2.12 5.70
N PHE A 417 -8.35 1.30 4.70
CA PHE A 417 -9.60 1.34 3.95
C PHE A 417 -10.25 -0.04 3.88
N ILE A 418 -11.58 -0.07 3.91
CA ILE A 418 -12.38 -1.26 3.62
C ILE A 418 -13.17 -0.99 2.35
N VAL A 419 -13.02 -1.85 1.36
CA VAL A 419 -13.68 -1.77 0.06
C VAL A 419 -14.62 -2.96 -0.08
N GLY A 420 -15.84 -2.73 -0.57
CA GLY A 420 -16.77 -3.82 -0.89
C GLY A 420 -17.94 -3.36 -1.76
N LYS A 421 -18.69 -4.31 -2.32
CA LYS A 421 -19.93 -4.04 -3.08
C LYS A 421 -21.06 -3.50 -2.18
#